data_AF-A0A3D3FGN1-F1
#
_entry.id   AF-A0A3D3FGN1-F1
#
_cell.length_a   1.000
_cell.length_b   1.000
_cell.length_c   1.000
_cell.angle_alpha   90.00
_cell.angle_beta   90.00
_cell.angle_gamma   90.00
#
_symmetry.space_group_name_H-M   'P 1'
#
loop_
_entity.id
_entity.type
_entity.pdbx_description
1 polymer ?
#
loop_
_entity_poly.entity_id
_entity_poly.type
_entity_poly.pdbx_seq_one_letter_code
_entity_poly.pdbx_strand_id
1 'polypeptide(L)'
;MKKRKNLYYDESTIDYIEKYRDEKHLPTFSAALAAIVDEHKHRNEIDATAAVIKEIAKQTAKELSDTLTRIRLGANNADRNSDIIIMLLNTLLGYQQLSTLLTDDTPQLAKAREIEKERIKNFRQKKLDREAKRKGRLAEKQPAVVDDDLIL
;
A
#
# COMPACT_ATOMS: atom_id res chain seq x y z
N MET A 1 -30.82 -36.70 8.18
CA MET A 1 -30.59 -38.06 8.70
C MET A 1 -29.08 -38.33 8.76
N LYS A 2 -28.54 -38.78 9.89
CA LYS A 2 -27.13 -39.20 10.02
C LYS A 2 -27.01 -40.70 9.71
N LYS A 3 -26.00 -41.10 8.93
CA LYS A 3 -25.72 -42.51 8.59
C LYS A 3 -24.34 -42.89 9.12
N ARG A 4 -24.23 -44.05 9.79
CA ARG A 4 -22.94 -44.58 10.27
C ARG A 4 -22.19 -45.23 9.10
N LYS A 5 -20.90 -44.92 8.96
CA LYS A 5 -19.97 -45.57 8.03
C LYS A 5 -18.71 -45.93 8.80
N ASN A 6 -18.12 -47.09 8.51
CA ASN A 6 -16.83 -47.51 9.03
C ASN A 6 -15.78 -47.23 7.95
N LEU A 7 -14.79 -46.40 8.26
CA LEU A 7 -13.74 -45.95 7.34
C LEU A 7 -12.39 -46.18 8.00
N TYR A 8 -11.38 -46.49 7.19
CA TYR A 8 -9.99 -46.52 7.62
C TYR A 8 -9.34 -45.19 7.25
N TYR A 9 -8.49 -44.69 8.15
CA TYR A 9 -7.72 -43.47 7.97
C TYR A 9 -6.26 -43.75 8.30
N ASP A 10 -5.36 -43.06 7.61
CA ASP A 10 -3.95 -43.04 7.97
C ASP A 10 -3.76 -42.25 9.28
N GLU A 11 -2.74 -42.60 10.04
CA GLU A 11 -2.42 -41.97 11.34
C GLU A 11 -2.28 -40.45 11.22
N SER A 12 -1.62 -39.97 10.16
CA SER A 12 -1.47 -38.55 9.86
C SER A 12 -2.80 -37.82 9.65
N THR A 13 -3.82 -38.50 9.12
CA THR A 13 -5.16 -37.94 8.89
C THR A 13 -5.94 -37.88 10.20
N ILE A 14 -5.78 -38.89 11.06
CA ILE A 14 -6.38 -38.90 12.40
C ILE A 14 -5.80 -37.74 13.21
N ASP A 15 -4.48 -37.62 13.27
CA ASP A 15 -3.78 -36.54 13.99
C ASP A 15 -4.23 -35.15 13.55
N TYR A 16 -4.40 -34.94 12.23
CA TYR A 16 -4.86 -33.67 11.69
C TYR A 16 -6.29 -33.35 12.16
N ILE A 17 -7.22 -34.31 12.08
CA ILE A 17 -8.62 -34.11 12.48
C ILE A 17 -8.72 -33.91 13.99
N GLU A 18 -7.89 -34.58 14.79
CA GLU A 18 -7.85 -34.39 16.24
C GLU A 18 -7.30 -33.02 16.63
N LYS A 19 -6.21 -32.56 16.02
CA LYS A 19 -5.72 -31.18 16.21
C LYS A 19 -6.79 -30.15 15.88
N TYR A 20 -7.46 -30.31 14.74
CA TYR A 20 -8.54 -29.41 14.33
C TYR A 20 -9.72 -29.45 15.31
N ARG A 21 -10.07 -30.63 15.83
CA ARG A 21 -11.10 -30.80 16.87
C ARG A 21 -10.74 -30.00 18.12
N ASP A 22 -9.50 -30.13 18.58
CA ASP A 22 -9.05 -29.53 19.83
C ASP A 22 -8.92 -28.00 19.70
N GLU A 23 -8.40 -27.50 18.58
CA GLU A 23 -8.31 -26.07 18.25
C GLU A 23 -9.67 -25.37 18.16
N LYS A 24 -10.69 -26.07 17.65
CA LYS A 24 -12.05 -25.54 17.48
C LYS A 24 -13.01 -25.97 18.59
N HIS A 25 -12.52 -26.68 19.61
CA HIS A 25 -13.28 -27.23 20.73
C HIS A 25 -14.53 -28.01 20.31
N LEU A 26 -14.39 -28.88 19.31
CA LEU A 26 -15.49 -29.67 18.77
C LEU A 26 -15.71 -30.95 19.59
N PRO A 27 -16.98 -31.36 19.81
CA PRO A 27 -17.30 -32.41 20.77
C PRO A 27 -16.96 -33.83 20.30
N THR A 28 -16.82 -34.06 18.99
CA THR A 28 -16.55 -35.40 18.44
C THR A 28 -15.68 -35.34 17.20
N PHE A 29 -14.93 -36.41 16.94
CA PHE A 29 -14.16 -36.59 15.70
C PHE A 29 -15.04 -36.45 14.44
N SER A 30 -16.26 -37.00 14.46
CA SER A 30 -17.20 -36.87 13.35
C SER A 30 -17.69 -35.44 13.14
N ALA A 31 -17.78 -34.62 14.19
CA ALA A 31 -18.12 -33.20 14.06
C ALA A 31 -16.96 -32.40 13.46
N ALA A 32 -15.72 -32.69 13.86
CA ALA A 32 -14.53 -32.09 13.25
C ALA A 32 -14.41 -32.45 11.77
N LEU A 33 -14.56 -33.73 11.42
CA LEU A 33 -14.56 -34.17 10.02
C LEU A 33 -15.69 -33.53 9.22
N ALA A 34 -16.91 -33.45 9.77
CA ALA A 34 -18.02 -32.81 9.10
C ALA A 34 -17.77 -31.31 8.86
N ALA A 35 -17.18 -30.61 9.84
CA ALA A 35 -16.80 -29.21 9.71
C ALA A 35 -15.72 -29.00 8.64
N ILE A 36 -14.70 -29.86 8.58
CA ILE A 36 -13.67 -29.82 7.53
C ILE A 36 -14.28 -30.06 6.15
N VAL A 37 -15.18 -31.05 6.02
CA VAL A 37 -15.86 -31.34 4.75
C VAL A 37 -16.76 -30.18 4.34
N ASP A 38 -17.45 -29.55 5.29
CA ASP A 38 -18.30 -28.39 5.04
C ASP A 38 -17.44 -27.18 4.63
N GLU A 39 -16.35 -26.91 5.35
CA GLU A 39 -15.38 -25.86 5.01
C GLU A 39 -14.79 -26.10 3.61
N HIS A 40 -14.42 -27.33 3.27
CA HIS A 40 -13.92 -27.69 1.94
C HIS A 40 -14.99 -27.55 0.85
N LYS A 41 -16.25 -27.86 1.16
CA LYS A 41 -17.38 -27.71 0.25
C LYS A 41 -17.64 -26.23 -0.07
N HIS A 42 -17.59 -25.37 0.94
CA HIS A 42 -17.71 -23.91 0.78
C HIS A 42 -16.42 -23.28 0.22
N ARG A 43 -15.25 -23.89 0.41
CA ARG A 43 -14.00 -23.49 -0.27
C ARG A 43 -14.14 -23.61 -1.79
N ASN A 44 -14.91 -24.56 -2.30
CA ASN A 44 -15.17 -24.69 -3.74
C ASN A 44 -16.18 -23.65 -4.29
N GLU A 45 -16.79 -22.81 -3.46
CA GLU A 45 -17.43 -21.55 -3.88
C GLU A 45 -16.37 -20.45 -4.16
N ILE A 46 -15.21 -20.86 -4.68
CA ILE A 46 -14.02 -20.06 -5.03
C ILE A 46 -14.36 -18.86 -5.95
N ASP A 47 -15.50 -18.90 -6.64
CA ASP A 47 -15.98 -17.82 -7.50
C ASP A 47 -16.21 -16.51 -6.72
N ALA A 48 -16.62 -16.59 -5.44
CA ALA A 48 -16.75 -15.42 -4.58
C ALA A 48 -15.40 -14.77 -4.27
N THR A 49 -14.35 -15.55 -3.98
CA THR A 49 -12.98 -15.05 -3.75
C THR A 49 -12.37 -14.44 -5.02
N ALA A 50 -12.55 -15.06 -6.18
CA ALA A 50 -12.04 -14.53 -7.44
C ALA A 50 -12.75 -13.22 -7.82
N ALA A 51 -14.06 -13.14 -7.63
CA ALA A 51 -14.84 -11.92 -7.82
C ALA A 51 -14.41 -10.80 -6.86
N VAL A 52 -14.22 -11.11 -5.58
CA VAL A 52 -13.72 -10.14 -4.58
C VAL A 52 -12.32 -9.66 -4.92
N ILE A 53 -11.39 -10.55 -5.28
CA ILE A 53 -10.03 -10.18 -5.70
C ILE A 53 -10.07 -9.28 -6.94
N LYS A 54 -10.91 -9.59 -7.91
CA LYS A 54 -11.07 -8.78 -9.13
C LYS A 54 -11.64 -7.41 -8.81
N GLU A 55 -12.59 -7.31 -7.90
CA GLU A 55 -13.17 -6.03 -7.48
C GLU A 55 -12.16 -5.19 -6.69
N ILE A 56 -11.38 -5.80 -5.79
CA ILE A 56 -10.25 -5.14 -5.09
C ILE A 56 -9.24 -4.60 -6.11
N ALA A 57 -8.83 -5.42 -7.09
CA ALA A 57 -7.88 -5.01 -8.11
C ALA A 57 -8.42 -3.83 -8.95
N LYS A 58 -9.70 -3.87 -9.31
CA LYS A 58 -10.37 -2.80 -10.05
C LYS A 58 -10.46 -1.50 -9.25
N GLN A 59 -10.82 -1.59 -7.97
CA GLN A 59 -10.86 -0.43 -7.08
C GLN A 59 -9.47 0.17 -6.88
N THR A 60 -8.46 -0.67 -6.66
CA THR A 60 -7.07 -0.23 -6.49
C THR A 60 -6.55 0.46 -7.76
N ALA A 61 -6.83 -0.11 -8.94
CA ALA A 61 -6.48 0.50 -10.22
C ALA A 61 -7.18 1.86 -10.41
N LYS A 62 -8.45 1.97 -10.02
CA LYS A 62 -9.22 3.23 -10.10
C LYS A 62 -8.64 4.30 -9.18
N GLU A 63 -8.36 3.97 -7.92
CA GLU A 63 -7.79 4.91 -6.95
C GLU A 63 -6.38 5.39 -7.37
N LEU A 64 -5.59 4.50 -7.98
CA LEU A 64 -4.23 4.81 -8.38
C LEU A 64 -4.14 5.50 -9.75
N SER A 65 -5.10 5.26 -10.65
CA SER A 65 -5.10 5.76 -12.04
C SER A 65 -4.92 7.28 -12.14
N ASP A 66 -5.69 8.06 -11.39
CA ASP A 66 -5.64 9.52 -11.46
C ASP A 66 -4.31 10.05 -10.91
N THR A 67 -3.78 9.41 -9.87
CA THR A 67 -2.50 9.78 -9.27
C THR A 67 -1.35 9.47 -10.22
N LEU A 68 -1.32 8.28 -10.83
CA LEU A 68 -0.32 7.92 -11.83
C LEU A 68 -0.41 8.79 -13.08
N THR A 69 -1.63 9.14 -13.51
CA THR A 69 -1.83 10.04 -14.65
C THR A 69 -1.24 11.42 -14.37
N ARG A 70 -1.47 11.98 -13.17
CA ARG A 70 -0.87 13.26 -12.77
C ARG A 70 0.65 13.18 -12.66
N ILE A 71 1.19 12.09 -12.12
CA ILE A 71 2.65 11.87 -12.08
C ILE A 71 3.23 11.85 -13.49
N ARG A 72 2.62 11.09 -14.40
CA ARG A 72 3.04 11.00 -15.81
C ARG A 72 2.97 12.36 -16.51
N LEU A 73 1.89 13.11 -16.33
CA LEU A 73 1.75 14.46 -16.90
C LEU A 73 2.79 15.43 -16.32
N GLY A 74 3.05 15.35 -15.02
CA GLY A 74 4.07 16.15 -14.36
C GLY A 74 5.47 15.87 -14.90
N ALA A 75 5.83 14.59 -15.03
CA ALA A 75 7.10 14.15 -15.60
C ALA A 75 7.25 14.63 -17.06
N ASN A 76 6.25 14.35 -17.91
CA ASN A 76 6.28 14.77 -19.32
C ASN A 76 6.41 16.30 -19.47
N ASN A 77 5.76 17.09 -18.60
CA ASN A 77 5.89 18.54 -18.61
C ASN A 77 7.28 19.00 -18.17
N ALA A 78 7.87 18.36 -17.14
CA ALA A 78 9.22 18.66 -16.69
C ALA A 78 10.26 18.34 -17.79
N ASP A 79 10.09 17.21 -18.47
CA ASP A 79 10.94 16.79 -19.58
C ASP A 79 10.84 17.78 -20.75
N ARG A 80 9.62 18.09 -21.20
CA ARG A 80 9.41 19.08 -22.28
C ARG A 80 9.99 20.45 -21.94
N ASN A 81 9.84 20.91 -20.70
CA ASN A 81 10.43 22.17 -20.26
C ASN A 81 11.96 22.11 -20.24
N SER A 82 12.54 20.97 -19.85
CA SER A 82 14.00 20.77 -19.86
C SER A 82 14.54 20.79 -21.29
N ASP A 83 13.86 20.15 -22.25
CA ASP A 83 14.24 20.19 -23.67
C ASP A 83 14.24 21.62 -24.22
N ILE A 84 13.20 22.41 -23.91
CA ILE A 84 13.10 23.81 -24.32
C ILE A 84 14.25 24.62 -23.71
N ILE A 85 14.54 24.44 -22.42
CA ILE A 85 15.64 25.14 -21.75
C ILE A 85 16.98 24.79 -22.39
N ILE A 86 17.24 23.51 -22.68
CA ILE A 86 18.47 23.06 -23.34
C ILE A 86 18.60 23.70 -24.73
N MET A 87 17.51 23.76 -25.52
CA MET A 87 17.52 24.39 -26.83
C MET A 87 17.83 25.90 -26.74
N LEU A 88 17.24 26.60 -25.77
CA LEU A 88 17.51 28.01 -25.52
C LEU A 88 18.97 28.25 -25.09
N LEU A 89 19.50 27.42 -24.18
CA LEU A 89 20.90 27.49 -23.75
C LEU A 89 21.86 27.20 -24.90
N ASN A 90 21.58 26.20 -25.74
CA ASN A 90 22.39 25.89 -26.92
C ASN A 90 22.43 27.07 -27.90
N THR A 91 21.28 27.72 -28.12
CA THR A 91 21.21 28.92 -28.95
C THR A 91 22.07 30.04 -28.37
N LEU A 92 21.95 30.29 -27.06
CA LEU A 92 22.71 31.33 -26.37
C LEU A 92 24.21 31.07 -26.39
N LEU A 93 24.64 29.82 -26.16
CA LEU A 93 26.05 29.42 -26.19
C LEU A 93 26.63 29.43 -27.60
N GLY A 94 25.83 29.10 -28.63
CA GLY A 94 26.27 29.13 -30.03
C GLY A 94 26.68 30.52 -30.53
N TYR A 95 26.22 31.60 -29.88
CA TYR A 95 26.67 32.97 -30.16
C TYR A 95 27.92 33.39 -29.37
N GLN A 96 28.37 32.58 -28.41
CA GLN A 96 29.55 32.89 -27.60
C GLN A 96 30.82 32.41 -28.30
N GLN A 97 31.91 33.16 -28.11
CA GLN A 97 33.23 32.80 -28.65
C GLN A 97 33.94 31.72 -27.83
N LEU A 98 33.44 31.41 -26.63
CA LEU A 98 33.99 30.35 -25.79
C LEU A 98 33.49 28.99 -26.27
N SER A 99 34.43 28.14 -26.69
CA SER A 99 34.18 26.74 -27.05
C SER A 99 34.43 25.75 -25.91
N THR A 100 34.93 26.24 -24.78
CA THR A 100 35.32 25.40 -23.64
C THR A 100 34.19 25.34 -22.62
N LEU A 101 33.90 24.15 -22.10
CA LEU A 101 32.95 23.93 -21.02
C LEU A 101 33.68 23.90 -19.67
N LEU A 102 33.04 24.47 -18.64
CA LEU A 102 33.53 24.35 -17.27
C LEU A 102 33.14 22.99 -16.70
N THR A 103 34.14 22.20 -16.30
CA THR A 103 33.93 20.88 -15.67
C THR A 103 33.69 20.98 -14.17
N ASP A 104 34.28 22.00 -13.53
CA ASP A 104 34.16 22.24 -12.11
C ASP A 104 32.89 23.04 -11.80
N ASP A 105 32.32 22.78 -10.61
CA ASP A 105 31.19 23.55 -10.11
C ASP A 105 31.60 25.02 -9.93
N THR A 106 30.89 25.93 -10.61
CA THR A 106 31.04 27.35 -10.35
C THR A 106 30.45 27.71 -8.98
N PRO A 107 30.90 28.80 -8.32
CA PRO A 107 30.30 29.27 -7.08
C PRO A 107 28.78 29.47 -7.19
N GLN A 108 28.30 29.88 -8.37
CA GLN A 108 26.88 30.06 -8.68
C GLN A 108 26.15 28.72 -8.71
N LEU A 109 26.73 27.69 -9.36
CA LEU A 109 26.14 26.35 -9.43
C LEU A 109 26.09 25.69 -8.04
N ALA A 110 27.16 25.83 -7.26
CA ALA A 110 27.21 25.35 -5.88
C ALA A 110 26.09 25.97 -5.04
N LYS A 111 25.95 27.31 -5.08
CA LYS A 111 24.88 28.03 -4.36
C LYS A 111 23.48 27.63 -4.83
N ALA A 112 23.28 27.43 -6.14
CA ALA A 112 22.00 26.98 -6.68
C ALA A 112 21.62 25.59 -6.15
N ARG A 113 22.58 24.66 -6.08
CA ARG A 113 22.38 23.32 -5.50
C ARG A 113 22.02 23.38 -4.01
N GLU A 114 22.65 24.26 -3.24
CA GLU A 114 22.30 24.46 -1.83
C GLU A 114 20.88 24.99 -1.64
N ILE A 115 20.49 26.00 -2.42
CA ILE A 115 19.13 26.54 -2.38
C ILE A 115 18.09 25.45 -2.65
N GLU A 116 18.34 24.58 -3.64
CA GLU A 116 17.41 23.50 -3.96
C GLU A 116 17.36 22.41 -2.87
N LYS A 117 18.52 22.05 -2.30
CA LYS A 117 18.57 21.14 -1.13
C LYS A 117 17.73 21.67 0.04
N GLU A 118 17.87 22.95 0.36
CA GLU A 118 17.09 23.58 1.43
C GLU A 118 15.60 23.65 1.09
N ARG A 119 15.23 23.92 -0.17
CA ARG A 119 13.83 23.84 -0.62
C ARG A 119 13.25 22.44 -0.39
N ILE A 120 13.94 21.38 -0.82
CA ILE A 120 13.49 19.99 -0.66
C ILE A 120 13.32 19.65 0.83
N LYS A 121 14.29 20.02 1.67
CA LYS A 121 14.23 19.83 3.11
C LYS A 121 13.03 20.54 3.72
N ASN A 122 12.79 21.80 3.34
CA ASN A 122 11.64 22.58 3.80
C ASN A 122 10.30 21.97 3.37
N PHE A 123 10.20 21.44 2.14
CA PHE A 123 9.00 20.71 1.69
C PHE A 123 8.76 19.44 2.52
N ARG A 124 9.81 18.69 2.82
CA ARG A 124 9.74 17.50 3.68
C ARG A 124 9.28 17.87 5.09
N GLN A 125 9.86 18.89 5.70
CA GLN A 125 9.49 19.36 7.03
C GLN A 125 8.01 19.79 7.08
N LYS A 126 7.57 20.63 6.12
CA LYS A 126 6.17 21.06 6.03
C LYS A 126 5.19 19.88 5.89
N LYS A 127 5.58 18.82 5.18
CA LYS A 127 4.78 17.60 5.07
C LYS A 127 4.66 16.90 6.42
N LEU A 128 5.77 16.69 7.12
CA LEU A 128 5.81 16.07 8.45
C LEU A 128 4.99 16.87 9.46
N ASP A 129 5.12 18.19 9.47
CA ASP A 129 4.36 19.06 10.38
C ASP A 129 2.86 18.99 10.13
N ARG A 130 2.43 18.91 8.86
CA ARG A 130 1.02 18.72 8.49
C ARG A 130 0.48 17.37 8.95
N GLU A 131 1.27 16.31 8.81
CA GLU A 131 0.91 14.97 9.27
C GLU A 131 0.82 14.89 10.80
N ALA A 132 1.77 15.50 11.52
CA ALA A 132 1.75 15.59 12.98
C ALA A 132 0.52 16.37 13.49
N LYS A 133 0.22 17.52 12.89
CA LYS A 133 -1.00 18.29 13.20
C LYS A 133 -2.28 17.51 12.92
N ARG A 134 -2.32 16.76 11.82
CA ARG A 134 -3.47 15.90 11.48
C ARG A 134 -3.65 14.78 12.49
N LYS A 135 -2.57 14.12 12.94
CA LYS A 135 -2.60 13.08 13.97
C LYS A 135 -3.03 13.64 15.33
N GLY A 136 -2.51 14.80 15.75
CA GLY A 136 -2.94 15.47 16.99
C GLY A 136 -4.45 15.77 17.02
N ARG A 137 -4.99 16.31 15.92
CA ARG A 137 -6.44 16.57 15.77
C ARG A 137 -7.31 15.30 15.77
N LEU A 138 -6.76 14.17 15.36
CA LEU A 138 -7.46 12.88 15.39
C LEU A 138 -7.43 12.26 16.79
N ALA A 139 -6.37 12.49 17.57
CA ALA A 139 -6.26 12.07 18.96
C ALA A 139 -7.21 12.86 19.87
N GLU A 140 -7.37 14.18 19.66
CA GLU A 140 -8.33 15.02 20.41
C GLU A 140 -9.80 14.70 20.12
N LYS A 141 -10.11 13.99 19.03
CA LYS A 141 -11.48 13.63 18.62
C LYS A 141 -11.94 12.25 19.09
N GLN A 142 -11.10 11.47 19.78
CA GLN A 142 -11.56 10.25 20.43
C GLN A 142 -12.35 10.66 21.67
N PRO A 143 -13.66 10.36 21.79
CA PRO A 143 -14.37 10.61 23.03
C PRO A 143 -13.72 9.75 24.12
N ALA A 144 -13.40 10.38 25.26
CA ALA A 144 -13.12 9.64 26.48
C ALA A 144 -14.33 8.72 26.71
N VAL A 145 -14.10 7.41 26.75
CA VAL A 145 -15.11 6.46 27.20
C VAL A 145 -15.43 6.90 28.62
N VAL A 146 -16.63 7.46 28.80
CA VAL A 146 -17.17 7.76 30.12
C VAL A 146 -17.54 6.40 30.70
N ASP A 147 -16.68 5.89 31.59
CA ASP A 147 -17.00 4.78 32.47
C ASP A 147 -18.05 5.26 33.47
N ASP A 148 -19.32 5.32 33.07
CA ASP A 148 -20.44 5.39 34.00
C ASP A 148 -21.69 4.84 33.30
N ASP A 149 -22.00 3.58 33.58
CA ASP A 149 -23.34 3.08 33.93
C ASP A 149 -23.34 1.54 34.00
N LEU A 150 -22.59 1.00 34.96
CA LEU A 150 -22.75 -0.37 35.47
C LEU A 150 -22.99 -0.32 36.98
N ILE A 151 -24.09 0.31 37.40
CA ILE A 151 -24.67 0.10 38.74
C ILE A 151 -26.21 0.09 38.62
N LEU A 152 -26.77 -1.12 38.46
CA LEU A 152 -27.80 -1.80 39.27
C LEU A 152 -28.57 -2.86 38.45
#